data_AF-K2C9H0-F1
#
_entry.id   AF-K2C9H0-F1
#
_cell.length_a   1.000
_cell.length_b   1.000
_cell.length_c   1.000
_cell.angle_alpha   90.00
_cell.angle_beta   90.00
_cell.angle_gamma   90.00
#
_symmetry.space_group_name_H-M   'P 1'
#
loop_
_entity.id
_entity.type
_entity.pdbx_description
1 polymer ?
#
loop_
_entity_poly.entity_id
_entity_poly.type
_entity_poly.pdbx_seq_one_letter_code
_entity_poly.pdbx_strand_id
1 'polypeptide(L)'
;MLDGIPLKAVIPGGSSMPVLPASIMMQTNMDYDSLTKAGSSLGSGAVIVMNETTCMVRALKRISKFYMHESCGQCTPCREGTGWIYRLVEKIEAG
;
A
#
# COMPACT_ATOMS: atom_id res chain seq x y z
N MET A 1 -2.89 -17.83 10.31
CA MET A 1 -1.83 -16.99 9.70
C MET A 1 -0.54 -17.77 9.69
N LEU A 2 0.34 -17.47 8.74
CA LEU A 2 1.63 -18.17 8.63
C LEU A 2 2.37 -18.05 9.97
N ASP A 3 2.78 -19.19 10.52
CA ASP A 3 3.53 -19.31 11.77
C ASP A 3 2.87 -18.67 13.00
N GLY A 4 1.54 -18.52 12.99
CA GLY A 4 0.78 -17.92 14.11
C GLY A 4 0.96 -16.41 14.28
N ILE A 5 1.69 -15.74 13.38
CA ILE A 5 1.93 -14.30 13.45
C ILE A 5 0.67 -13.54 13.07
N PRO A 6 0.17 -12.58 13.89
CA PRO A 6 -1.04 -11.82 13.58
C PRO A 6 -0.94 -10.92 12.34
N LEU A 7 -2.12 -10.53 11.84
CA LEU A 7 -2.32 -9.78 10.61
C LEU A 7 -2.28 -8.33 11.02
N LYS A 8 -1.46 -7.55 10.33
CA LYS A 8 -1.35 -6.13 10.58
C LYS A 8 -2.25 -5.35 9.64
N ALA A 9 -2.11 -5.61 8.33
CA ALA A 9 -2.78 -4.84 7.30
C ALA A 9 -2.83 -5.58 5.96
N VAL A 10 -3.72 -5.13 5.08
CA VAL A 10 -3.89 -5.68 3.72
C VAL A 10 -4.08 -4.55 2.72
N ILE A 11 -3.48 -4.66 1.54
CA ILE A 11 -3.85 -3.85 0.38
C ILE A 11 -4.67 -4.75 -0.57
N PRO A 12 -5.98 -4.53 -0.70
CA PRO A 12 -6.87 -5.50 -1.35
C PRO A 12 -6.80 -5.50 -2.88
N GLY A 13 -6.39 -4.39 -3.52
CA GLY A 13 -6.50 -4.22 -4.97
C GLY A 13 -5.21 -3.84 -5.70
N GLY A 14 -4.06 -4.16 -5.13
CA GLY A 14 -2.73 -3.79 -5.62
C GLY A 14 -2.23 -2.50 -4.96
N SER A 15 -0.94 -2.20 -5.15
CA SER A 15 -0.25 -1.10 -4.43
C SER A 15 -0.82 0.30 -4.68
N SER A 16 -1.70 0.46 -5.67
CA SER A 16 -2.40 1.72 -5.97
C SER A 16 -3.61 1.95 -5.09
N MET A 17 -4.04 0.93 -4.31
CA MET A 17 -5.20 1.02 -3.44
C MET A 17 -4.79 1.34 -1.99
N PRO A 18 -5.64 2.05 -1.23
CA PRO A 18 -5.40 2.30 0.18
C PRO A 18 -5.22 1.00 0.99
N VAL A 19 -4.29 1.04 1.94
CA VAL A 19 -4.09 -0.04 2.91
C VAL A 19 -5.23 -0.05 3.94
N LEU A 20 -5.75 -1.23 4.24
CA LEU A 20 -6.75 -1.44 5.29
C LEU A 20 -6.11 -2.13 6.50
N PRO A 21 -6.37 -1.66 7.73
CA PRO A 21 -6.04 -2.38 8.95
C PRO A 21 -6.68 -3.76 8.99
N ALA A 22 -6.02 -4.72 9.63
CA ALA A 22 -6.51 -6.09 9.75
C ALA A 22 -7.93 -6.19 10.30
N SER A 23 -8.27 -5.41 11.32
CA SER A 23 -9.61 -5.39 11.93
C SER A 23 -10.71 -5.06 10.93
N ILE A 24 -10.46 -4.11 10.02
CA ILE A 24 -11.40 -3.70 8.98
C ILE A 24 -11.46 -4.77 7.90
N MET A 25 -10.30 -5.23 7.40
CA MET A 25 -10.23 -6.20 6.31
C MET A 25 -10.91 -7.52 6.69
N MET A 26 -10.76 -7.99 7.92
CA MET A 26 -11.38 -9.24 8.39
C MET A 26 -12.91 -9.17 8.47
N GLN A 27 -13.49 -7.96 8.42
CA GLN A 27 -14.94 -7.73 8.41
C GLN A 27 -15.46 -7.32 7.02
N THR A 28 -14.58 -7.17 6.03
CA THR A 28 -14.92 -6.61 4.72
C THR A 28 -14.91 -7.71 3.66
N ASN A 29 -15.97 -7.79 2.86
CA ASN A 29 -16.02 -8.68 1.71
C ASN A 29 -15.14 -8.16 0.56
N MET A 30 -14.57 -9.08 -0.22
CA MET A 30 -13.74 -8.78 -1.39
C MET A 30 -14.60 -8.46 -2.63
N ASP A 31 -15.41 -7.41 -2.53
CA ASP A 31 -16.22 -6.86 -3.62
C ASP A 31 -16.05 -5.34 -3.70
N TYR A 32 -16.48 -4.75 -4.82
CA TYR A 32 -16.30 -3.33 -5.09
C TYR A 32 -16.98 -2.42 -4.05
N ASP A 33 -18.22 -2.74 -3.66
CA ASP A 33 -19.02 -1.89 -2.78
C ASP A 33 -18.50 -1.95 -1.34
N SER A 34 -18.21 -3.15 -0.86
CA SER A 34 -17.68 -3.37 0.49
C SER A 34 -16.33 -2.70 0.68
N LEU A 35 -15.41 -2.83 -0.29
CA LEU A 35 -14.09 -2.21 -0.20
C LEU A 35 -14.16 -0.69 -0.30
N THR A 36 -15.04 -0.15 -1.16
CA THR A 36 -15.26 1.30 -1.27
C THR A 36 -15.77 1.87 0.05
N LYS A 37 -16.72 1.19 0.72
CA LYS A 37 -17.21 1.58 2.05
C LYS A 37 -16.13 1.49 3.13
N ALA A 38 -15.21 0.54 3.01
CA ALA A 38 -14.06 0.39 3.91
C ALA A 38 -12.94 1.42 3.65
N GLY A 39 -13.04 2.23 2.60
CA GLY A 39 -12.04 3.25 2.25
C GLY A 39 -10.89 2.73 1.38
N SER A 40 -11.07 1.61 0.68
CA SER A 40 -10.13 1.09 -0.32
C SER A 40 -10.88 0.69 -1.60
N SER A 41 -10.28 -0.10 -2.49
CA SER A 41 -10.94 -0.60 -3.69
C SER A 41 -10.32 -1.93 -4.15
N LEU A 42 -11.10 -2.70 -4.91
CA LEU A 42 -10.71 -4.01 -5.41
C LEU A 42 -9.60 -3.93 -6.47
N GLY A 43 -9.48 -2.80 -7.18
CA GLY A 43 -8.44 -2.57 -8.18
C GLY A 43 -8.24 -3.75 -9.14
N SER A 44 -7.03 -4.30 -9.16
CA SER A 44 -6.66 -5.46 -9.99
C SER A 44 -6.97 -6.83 -9.36
N GLY A 45 -7.47 -6.86 -8.12
CA GLY A 45 -7.58 -8.09 -7.32
C GLY A 45 -6.26 -8.61 -6.77
N ALA A 46 -5.16 -7.86 -6.91
CA ALA A 46 -3.85 -8.23 -6.37
C ALA A 46 -3.78 -7.94 -4.86
N VAL A 47 -3.98 -8.96 -4.04
CA VAL A 47 -4.00 -8.83 -2.57
C VAL A 47 -2.59 -8.88 -1.99
N ILE A 48 -2.18 -7.81 -1.31
CA ILE A 48 -0.90 -7.74 -0.58
C ILE A 48 -1.18 -7.87 0.92
N VAL A 49 -0.74 -8.97 1.52
CA VAL A 49 -0.98 -9.29 2.94
C VAL A 49 0.27 -8.96 3.76
N MET A 50 0.10 -8.24 4.88
CA MET A 50 1.20 -7.83 5.77
C MET A 50 0.92 -8.26 7.21
N ASN A 51 1.84 -9.00 7.81
CA ASN A 51 1.75 -9.47 9.20
C ASN A 51 2.43 -8.49 10.17
N GLU A 52 2.46 -8.84 11.46
CA GLU A 52 3.05 -8.00 12.51
C GLU A 52 4.55 -7.74 12.37
N THR A 53 5.29 -8.58 11.64
CA THR A 53 6.73 -8.36 11.41
C THR A 53 7.01 -7.32 10.33
N THR A 54 6.00 -6.93 9.53
CA THR A 54 6.18 -5.95 8.46
C THR A 54 6.34 -4.53 9.02
N CYS A 55 7.41 -3.85 8.60
CA CYS A 55 7.58 -2.41 8.80
C CYS A 55 6.81 -1.63 7.73
N MET A 56 5.77 -0.88 8.15
CA MET A 56 4.91 -0.14 7.24
C MET A 56 5.64 0.99 6.51
N VAL A 57 6.59 1.66 7.16
CA VAL A 57 7.41 2.71 6.54
C VAL A 57 8.28 2.12 5.43
N ARG A 58 8.88 0.95 5.67
CA ARG A 58 9.70 0.25 4.66
C ARG A 58 8.86 -0.26 3.49
N ALA A 59 7.65 -0.74 3.75
CA ALA A 59 6.70 -1.12 2.71
C ALA A 59 6.33 0.10 1.84
N LEU A 60 5.98 1.22 2.46
CA LEU A 60 5.72 2.49 1.77
C LEU A 60 6.93 2.92 0.94
N LYS A 61 8.14 2.88 1.50
CA LYS A 61 9.38 3.23 0.79
C LYS A 61 9.55 2.42 -0.49
N ARG A 62 9.28 1.11 -0.43
CA ARG A 62 9.38 0.22 -1.60
C ARG A 62 8.34 0.57 -2.67
N ILE A 63 7.10 0.82 -2.26
CA ILE A 63 6.01 1.22 -3.17
C ILE A 63 6.30 2.59 -3.80
N SER A 64 6.73 3.57 -3.02
CA SER A 64 7.11 4.90 -3.54
C SER A 64 8.27 4.82 -4.52
N LYS A 65 9.28 3.96 -4.26
CA LYS A 65 10.38 3.73 -5.19
C LYS A 65 9.89 3.16 -6.52
N PHE A 66 8.96 2.21 -6.48
CA PHE A 66 8.34 1.64 -7.67
C PHE A 66 7.63 2.72 -8.50
N TYR A 67 6.79 3.55 -7.88
CA TYR A 67 6.10 4.62 -8.61
C TYR A 67 7.04 5.69 -9.18
N MET A 68 8.14 5.98 -8.50
CA MET A 68 9.18 6.86 -9.05
C MET A 68 9.87 6.24 -10.26
N HIS A 69 10.22 4.95 -10.19
CA HIS A 69 10.96 4.26 -11.25
C HIS A 69 10.10 4.02 -12.50
N GLU A 70 8.83 3.65 -12.30
CA GLU A 70 7.91 3.28 -13.38
C GLU A 70 7.02 4.45 -13.86
N SER A 71 7.29 5.67 -13.40
CA SER A 71 6.56 6.84 -13.91
C SER A 71 6.80 7.02 -15.40
N CYS A 72 5.74 7.13 -16.20
CA CYS A 72 5.88 7.45 -17.63
C CYS A 72 6.46 8.86 -17.89
N GLY A 73 6.50 9.70 -16.85
CA GLY A 73 7.11 11.02 -16.93
C GLY A 73 6.29 12.10 -17.63
N GLN A 74 5.06 11.82 -18.08
CA GLN A 74 4.26 12.77 -18.87
C GLN A 74 3.81 13.98 -18.05
N CYS A 75 3.19 13.75 -16.89
CA CYS A 75 2.66 14.82 -16.04
C CYS A 75 3.69 15.19 -14.96
N THR A 76 4.09 16.46 -14.89
CA THR A 76 4.99 17.00 -13.86
C THR A 76 4.68 16.56 -12.42
N PRO A 77 3.41 16.59 -11.92
CA PRO A 77 3.13 16.14 -10.56
C PRO A 77 3.48 14.66 -10.33
N CYS A 78 3.39 13.80 -11.35
CA CYS A 78 3.80 12.41 -11.23
C CYS A 78 5.31 12.25 -11.41
N ARG A 79 5.90 12.85 -12.47
CA ARG A 79 7.33 12.74 -12.78
C ARG A 79 8.22 13.22 -11.64
N GLU A 80 7.95 14.41 -11.13
CA GLU A 80 8.76 15.02 -10.08
C GLU A 80 8.26 14.60 -8.68
N GLY A 81 6.93 14.56 -8.49
CA GLY A 81 6.33 14.34 -7.18
C GLY A 81 6.58 12.94 -6.64
N THR A 82 6.58 11.90 -7.47
CA THR A 82 6.91 10.53 -7.01
C THR A 82 8.34 10.43 -6.50
N GLY A 83 9.30 11.11 -7.14
CA GLY A 83 10.68 11.21 -6.68
C GLY A 83 10.81 11.97 -5.36
N TRP A 84 10.02 13.02 -5.14
CA TRP A 84 9.99 13.75 -3.88
C TRP A 84 9.43 12.88 -2.75
N ILE A 85 8.33 12.16 -3.01
CA ILE A 85 7.72 11.23 -2.04
C ILE A 85 8.73 10.14 -1.65
N TYR A 86 9.39 9.50 -2.62
CA TYR A 86 10.38 8.47 -2.33
C TYR A 86 11.50 8.99 -1.41
N ARG A 87 12.10 10.14 -1.73
CA ARG A 87 13.18 10.73 -0.91
C ARG A 87 12.70 11.15 0.48
N LEU A 88 11.47 11.64 0.60
CA LEU A 88 10.87 11.97 1.89
C LEU A 88 10.71 10.71 2.76
N VAL A 89 10.13 9.65 2.20
CA VAL A 89 9.92 8.39 2.91
C VAL A 89 11.25 7.71 3.24
N GLU A 90 12.26 7.84 2.38
CA GLU A 90 13.61 7.36 2.66
C GLU A 90 14.23 8.04 3.88
N LYS A 91 14.06 9.37 4.03
CA LYS A 91 14.47 10.08 5.24
C LYS A 91 13.68 9.60 6.47
N ILE A 92 12.36 9.44 6.35
CA ILE A 92 11.53 8.94 7.46
C ILE A 92 11.97 7.53 7.90
N GLU A 93 12.37 6.66 6.97
CA GLU A 93 12.83 5.31 7.32
C GLU A 93 14.24 5.29 7.94
N ALA A 94 15.05 6.32 7.67
CA ALA A 94 16.41 6.46 8.21
C ALA A 94 16.44 7.06 9.63
N GLY A 95 15.35 7.71 10.07
CA GLY A 95 15.27 8.45 11.34
C GLY A 95 15.75 9.89 11.24
#